data_AF-A0A258C6J5-F1
#
_entry.id   AF-A0A258C6J5-F1
#
_cell.length_a   1.000
_cell.length_b   1.000
_cell.length_c   1.000
_cell.angle_alpha   90.00
_cell.angle_beta   90.00
_cell.angle_gamma   90.00
#
_symmetry.space_group_name_H-M   'P 1'
#
loop_
_entity.id
_entity.type
_entity.pdbx_description
1 polymer ?
#
loop_
_entity_poly.entity_id
_entity_poly.type
_entity_poly.pdbx_seq_one_letter_code
_entity_poly.pdbx_strand_id
1 'polypeptide(L)'
;MIRDPESLLRELFTAAIDAAHPRQVLVDHLPADRSGRAIVIGAGKAAAAMAEAIEAAWEGEISGLVVTRYGHGDDCRKIEVVEAAHPVPDDAGERVARRVLEMVSNLDESDRVIFLLSGGGSSLLALPAEGISLADKQAINKALLRSGAHIGEMNCVRKHLSAIKGGRLAKACWPASVYTYAISDVPGDEATVIASGPTV
;
A
#
# COMPACT_ATOMS: atom_id res chain seq x y z
N MET A 1 -25.97 -36.05 -0.98
CA MET A 1 -24.74 -36.38 -0.24
C MET A 1 -23.56 -35.93 -1.10
N ILE A 2 -22.74 -35.00 -0.62
CA ILE A 2 -21.56 -34.52 -1.37
C ILE A 2 -20.61 -35.72 -1.51
N ARG A 3 -20.27 -36.08 -2.74
CA ARG A 3 -19.50 -37.31 -3.05
C ARG A 3 -18.02 -37.18 -2.69
N ASP A 4 -17.51 -35.96 -2.68
CA ASP A 4 -16.14 -35.62 -2.28
C ASP A 4 -16.13 -34.26 -1.55
N PRO A 5 -16.26 -34.26 -0.21
CA PRO A 5 -16.24 -33.04 0.58
C PRO A 5 -14.91 -32.29 0.52
N GLU A 6 -13.77 -32.96 0.32
CA GLU A 6 -12.47 -32.30 0.29
C GLU A 6 -12.32 -31.47 -1.00
N SER A 7 -12.65 -32.04 -2.16
CA SER A 7 -12.63 -31.28 -3.43
C SER A 7 -13.53 -30.06 -3.36
N LEU A 8 -14.74 -30.23 -2.83
CA LEU A 8 -15.68 -29.11 -2.68
C LEU A 8 -15.10 -28.00 -1.78
N LEU A 9 -14.49 -28.34 -0.64
CA LEU A 9 -13.90 -27.35 0.26
C LEU A 9 -12.72 -26.62 -0.38
N ARG A 10 -11.89 -27.33 -1.16
CA ARG A 10 -10.78 -26.72 -1.91
C ARG A 10 -11.28 -25.80 -3.01
N GLU A 11 -12.31 -26.20 -3.75
CA GLU A 11 -12.95 -25.37 -4.78
C GLU A 11 -13.52 -24.08 -4.18
N LEU A 12 -14.24 -24.18 -3.06
CA LEU A 12 -14.78 -23.02 -2.35
C LEU A 12 -13.67 -22.09 -1.83
N PHE A 13 -12.58 -22.65 -1.32
CA PHE A 13 -11.41 -21.88 -0.87
C PHE A 13 -10.74 -21.14 -2.03
N THR A 14 -10.50 -21.82 -3.15
CA THR A 14 -9.94 -21.20 -4.37
C THR A 14 -10.85 -20.09 -4.88
N ALA A 15 -12.17 -20.35 -4.98
CA ALA A 15 -13.14 -19.33 -5.41
C ALA A 15 -13.13 -18.09 -4.50
N ALA A 16 -12.95 -18.26 -3.19
CA ALA A 16 -12.85 -17.15 -2.25
C ALA A 16 -11.54 -16.35 -2.41
N ILE A 17 -10.41 -17.02 -2.69
CA ILE A 17 -9.15 -16.33 -3.01
C ILE A 17 -9.28 -15.56 -4.32
N ASP A 18 -9.80 -16.21 -5.35
CA ASP A 18 -9.99 -15.66 -6.69
C ASP A 18 -10.84 -14.38 -6.65
N ALA A 19 -11.95 -14.41 -5.90
CA ALA A 19 -12.83 -13.26 -5.68
C ALA A 19 -12.17 -12.06 -4.97
N ALA A 20 -10.98 -12.22 -4.38
CA ALA A 20 -10.23 -11.15 -3.73
C ALA A 20 -8.85 -10.92 -4.38
N HIS A 21 -8.48 -11.70 -5.40
CA HIS A 21 -7.15 -11.65 -5.99
C HIS A 21 -7.01 -10.40 -6.89
N PRO A 22 -5.98 -9.54 -6.69
CA PRO A 22 -5.82 -8.29 -7.44
C PRO A 22 -5.94 -8.43 -8.96
N ARG A 23 -5.29 -9.46 -9.53
CA ARG A 23 -5.33 -9.77 -10.97
C ARG A 23 -6.73 -10.01 -11.54
N GLN A 24 -7.70 -10.40 -10.72
CA GLN A 24 -9.05 -10.72 -11.17
C GLN A 24 -10.02 -9.57 -10.96
N VAL A 25 -9.87 -8.81 -9.87
CA VAL A 25 -10.88 -7.82 -9.48
C VAL A 25 -10.45 -6.37 -9.69
N LEU A 26 -9.15 -6.07 -9.71
CA LEU A 26 -8.68 -4.68 -9.68
C LEU A 26 -9.05 -3.91 -10.94
N VAL A 27 -8.97 -4.57 -12.10
CA VAL A 27 -9.18 -3.95 -13.42
C VAL A 27 -10.60 -3.37 -13.54
N ASP A 28 -11.60 -4.05 -13.00
CA ASP A 28 -13.01 -3.64 -13.06
C ASP A 28 -13.30 -2.40 -12.21
N HIS A 29 -12.39 -2.03 -11.30
CA HIS A 29 -12.50 -0.84 -10.45
C HIS A 29 -11.64 0.33 -10.94
N LEU A 30 -10.86 0.16 -12.01
CA LEU A 30 -10.06 1.24 -12.59
C LEU A 30 -10.95 2.36 -13.16
N PRO A 31 -10.47 3.61 -13.26
CA PRO A 31 -11.20 4.65 -13.96
C PRO A 31 -11.46 4.23 -15.42
N ALA A 32 -12.59 4.67 -15.97
CA ALA A 32 -12.94 4.38 -17.37
C ALA A 32 -11.90 4.96 -18.35
N ASP A 33 -11.37 6.16 -18.05
CA ASP A 33 -10.26 6.73 -18.78
C ASP A 33 -8.92 6.26 -18.20
N ARG A 34 -8.27 5.35 -18.93
CA ARG A 34 -6.95 4.79 -18.62
C ARG A 34 -5.87 5.31 -19.56
N SER A 35 -6.19 6.36 -20.32
CA SER A 35 -5.25 7.07 -21.16
C SER A 35 -4.45 8.08 -20.34
N GLY A 36 -3.38 8.61 -20.94
CA GLY A 36 -2.51 9.60 -20.29
C GLY A 36 -1.53 9.00 -19.28
N ARG A 37 -0.80 9.90 -18.63
CA ARG A 37 0.27 9.55 -17.69
C ARG A 37 -0.28 9.21 -16.32
N ALA A 38 0.20 8.10 -15.73
CA ALA A 38 -0.08 7.72 -14.36
C ALA A 38 1.21 7.41 -13.58
N ILE A 39 1.25 7.86 -12.34
CA ILE A 39 2.29 7.55 -11.36
C ILE A 39 1.72 6.56 -10.36
N VAL A 40 2.23 5.33 -10.38
CA VAL A 40 1.80 4.27 -9.44
C VAL A 40 2.74 4.24 -8.25
N ILE A 41 2.18 4.44 -7.07
CA ILE A 41 2.89 4.28 -5.80
C ILE A 41 2.13 3.31 -4.91
N GLY A 42 2.80 2.61 -4.01
CA GLY A 42 2.05 1.65 -3.20
C GLY A 42 2.86 0.84 -2.22
N ALA A 43 2.15 0.23 -1.29
CA ALA A 43 2.75 -0.58 -0.24
C ALA A 43 1.80 -1.64 0.30
N GLY A 44 2.35 -2.82 0.57
CA GLY A 44 1.62 -3.92 1.19
C GLY A 44 1.99 -5.27 0.59
N LYS A 45 1.51 -6.34 1.21
CA LYS A 45 1.79 -7.73 0.81
C LYS A 45 1.34 -8.04 -0.62
N ALA A 46 0.29 -7.36 -1.10
CA ALA A 46 -0.25 -7.54 -2.45
C ALA A 46 0.18 -6.42 -3.42
N ALA A 47 1.00 -5.45 -2.98
CA ALA A 47 1.29 -4.26 -3.78
C ALA A 47 1.96 -4.57 -5.13
N ALA A 48 2.84 -5.59 -5.18
CA ALA A 48 3.48 -6.01 -6.42
C ALA A 48 2.47 -6.62 -7.41
N ALA A 49 1.62 -7.55 -6.96
CA ALA A 49 0.56 -8.13 -7.79
C ALA A 49 -0.50 -7.09 -8.23
N MET A 50 -0.81 -6.11 -7.38
CA MET A 50 -1.66 -4.98 -7.74
C MET A 50 -1.00 -4.11 -8.81
N ALA A 51 0.29 -3.81 -8.68
CA ALA A 51 1.03 -3.01 -9.65
C ALA A 51 1.09 -3.70 -11.02
N GLU A 52 1.36 -5.01 -11.05
CA GLU A 52 1.40 -5.81 -12.28
C GLU A 52 0.04 -5.78 -13.00
N ALA A 53 -1.06 -5.95 -12.27
CA ALA A 53 -2.40 -5.88 -12.84
C ALA A 53 -2.73 -4.49 -13.43
N ILE A 54 -2.31 -3.40 -12.76
CA ILE A 54 -2.50 -2.04 -13.30
C ILE A 54 -1.60 -1.80 -14.50
N GLU A 55 -0.33 -2.21 -14.45
CA GLU A 55 0.61 -2.05 -15.56
C GLU A 55 0.12 -2.74 -16.84
N ALA A 56 -0.50 -3.91 -16.70
CA ALA A 56 -1.09 -4.66 -17.81
C ALA A 56 -2.37 -4.01 -18.37
N ALA A 57 -3.16 -3.34 -17.52
CA ALA A 57 -4.45 -2.77 -17.89
C ALA A 57 -4.41 -1.29 -18.31
N TRP A 58 -3.35 -0.56 -17.96
CA TRP A 58 -3.22 0.87 -18.27
C TRP A 58 -2.82 1.09 -19.73
N GLU A 59 -3.53 1.98 -20.42
CA GLU A 59 -3.37 2.19 -21.87
C GLU A 59 -2.36 3.30 -22.21
N GLY A 60 -2.15 4.23 -21.27
CA GLY A 60 -1.20 5.34 -21.42
C GLY A 60 0.20 5.09 -20.87
N GLU A 61 0.92 6.18 -20.61
CA GLU A 61 2.23 6.12 -19.96
C GLU A 61 2.05 5.78 -18.47
N ILE A 62 2.82 4.81 -17.99
CA ILE A 62 2.78 4.39 -16.60
C ILE A 62 4.20 4.20 -16.09
N SER A 63 4.44 4.72 -14.89
CA SER A 63 5.70 4.60 -14.15
C SER A 63 5.40 4.55 -12.67
N GLY A 64 6.34 4.12 -11.85
CA GLY A 64 6.05 4.06 -10.42
C GLY A 64 7.06 3.31 -9.58
N LEU A 65 6.73 3.23 -8.29
CA LEU A 65 7.47 2.50 -7.29
C LEU A 65 6.51 1.92 -6.24
N VAL A 66 6.52 0.60 -6.09
CA VAL A 66 5.78 -0.09 -5.03
C VAL A 66 6.72 -0.86 -4.12
N VAL A 67 6.31 -1.06 -2.87
CA VAL A 67 7.06 -1.86 -1.89
C VAL A 67 6.23 -3.03 -1.37
N THR A 68 6.83 -4.22 -1.39
CA THR A 68 6.28 -5.47 -0.87
C THR A 68 7.25 -6.12 0.12
N ARG A 69 6.87 -7.26 0.70
CA ARG A 69 7.71 -8.03 1.62
C ARG A 69 8.73 -8.88 0.86
N TYR A 70 9.84 -9.22 1.50
CA TYR A 70 10.87 -10.07 0.91
C TYR A 70 10.33 -11.39 0.32
N GLY A 71 10.80 -11.73 -0.88
CA GLY A 71 10.40 -12.92 -1.66
C GLY A 71 8.97 -12.86 -2.20
N HIS A 72 8.37 -11.67 -2.29
CA HIS A 72 7.00 -11.46 -2.80
C HIS A 72 6.94 -10.36 -3.87
N GLY A 73 8.08 -10.09 -4.51
CA GLY A 73 8.14 -9.32 -5.75
C GLY A 73 7.29 -9.94 -6.87
N ASP A 74 7.09 -9.15 -7.92
CA ASP A 74 6.33 -9.54 -9.11
C ASP A 74 6.98 -8.92 -10.35
N ASP A 75 6.68 -9.45 -11.53
CA ASP A 75 7.37 -9.13 -12.78
C ASP A 75 6.79 -7.87 -13.44
N CYS A 76 6.85 -6.72 -12.75
CA CYS A 76 6.54 -5.42 -13.32
C CYS A 76 7.68 -4.95 -14.24
N ARG A 77 7.34 -4.34 -15.38
CA ARG A 77 8.31 -3.88 -16.39
C ARG A 77 8.52 -2.37 -16.35
N LYS A 78 7.50 -1.61 -15.97
CA LYS A 78 7.47 -0.14 -15.97
C LYS A 78 7.40 0.43 -14.55
N ILE A 79 6.84 -0.33 -13.61
CA ILE A 79 6.76 0.01 -12.19
C ILE A 79 7.88 -0.71 -11.44
N GLU A 80 8.69 0.03 -10.68
CA GLU A 80 9.73 -0.58 -9.85
C GLU A 80 9.11 -1.28 -8.64
N VAL A 81 9.53 -2.52 -8.38
CA VAL A 81 9.13 -3.29 -7.20
C VAL A 81 10.32 -3.43 -6.27
N VAL A 82 10.21 -2.88 -5.07
CA VAL A 82 11.22 -3.03 -4.02
C VAL A 82 10.69 -3.92 -2.91
N GLU A 83 11.57 -4.69 -2.29
CA GLU A 83 11.25 -5.52 -1.15
C GLU A 83 11.82 -4.93 0.16
N ALA A 84 11.03 -4.98 1.23
CA ALA A 84 11.38 -4.46 2.55
C ALA A 84 10.85 -5.36 3.68
N ALA A 85 11.32 -5.11 4.91
CA ALA A 85 10.91 -5.88 6.07
C ALA A 85 9.47 -5.60 6.53
N HIS A 86 8.81 -6.67 6.95
CA HIS A 86 7.54 -6.69 7.65
C HIS A 86 7.56 -7.84 8.67
N PRO A 87 7.09 -7.65 9.93
CA PRO A 87 6.23 -6.57 10.41
C PRO A 87 6.98 -5.36 11.00
N VAL A 88 8.29 -5.45 11.20
CA VAL A 88 9.10 -4.32 11.70
C VAL A 88 9.73 -3.62 10.50
N PRO A 89 9.58 -2.29 10.35
CA PRO A 89 10.18 -1.55 9.24
C PRO A 89 11.71 -1.62 9.27
N ASP A 90 12.35 -1.54 8.11
CA ASP A 90 13.80 -1.44 7.94
C ASP A 90 14.19 -0.25 7.05
N ASP A 91 15.49 -0.10 6.80
CA ASP A 91 16.02 0.99 5.99
C ASP A 91 15.57 0.91 4.52
N ALA A 92 15.26 -0.30 4.01
CA ALA A 92 14.75 -0.45 2.65
C ALA A 92 13.36 0.19 2.52
N GLY A 93 12.47 -0.08 3.47
CA GLY A 93 11.14 0.55 3.54
C GLY A 93 11.22 2.06 3.73
N GLU A 94 12.16 2.57 4.52
CA GLU A 94 12.36 4.02 4.67
C GLU A 94 12.82 4.67 3.36
N ARG A 95 13.83 4.08 2.69
CA ARG A 95 14.33 4.59 1.40
C ARG A 95 13.24 4.63 0.34
N VAL A 96 12.41 3.60 0.24
CA VAL A 96 11.27 3.58 -0.68
C VAL A 96 10.27 4.68 -0.31
N ALA A 97 9.93 4.81 0.97
CA ALA A 97 8.99 5.84 1.41
C ALA A 97 9.48 7.27 1.10
N ARG A 98 10.79 7.53 1.19
CA ARG A 98 11.41 8.79 0.81
C ARG A 98 11.30 9.04 -0.70
N ARG A 99 11.66 8.05 -1.53
CA ARG A 99 11.56 8.13 -2.99
C ARG A 99 10.11 8.31 -3.47
N VAL A 100 9.16 7.63 -2.83
CA VAL A 100 7.72 7.81 -3.09
C VAL A 100 7.30 9.25 -2.81
N LEU A 101 7.71 9.81 -1.67
CA LEU A 101 7.39 11.21 -1.36
C LEU A 101 8.01 12.17 -2.38
N GLU A 102 9.28 11.98 -2.75
CA GLU A 102 9.97 12.79 -3.76
C GLU A 102 9.26 12.73 -5.13
N MET A 103 8.84 11.53 -5.56
CA MET A 103 8.14 11.30 -6.83
C MET A 103 6.82 12.05 -6.94
N VAL A 104 6.14 12.29 -5.82
CA VAL A 104 4.81 12.93 -5.81
C VAL A 104 4.81 14.38 -5.32
N SER A 105 5.95 14.95 -4.92
CA SER A 105 5.99 16.29 -4.28
C SER A 105 5.91 17.49 -5.25
N ASN A 106 6.02 17.26 -6.56
CA ASN A 106 6.04 18.32 -7.58
C ASN A 106 5.14 17.97 -8.77
N LEU A 107 3.89 17.60 -8.46
CA LEU A 107 2.90 17.27 -9.47
C LEU A 107 2.06 18.49 -9.83
N ASP A 108 1.32 18.40 -10.93
CA ASP A 108 0.32 19.38 -11.33
C ASP A 108 -1.10 18.76 -11.47
N GLU A 109 -2.08 19.58 -11.82
CA GLU A 109 -3.51 19.19 -11.91
C GLU A 109 -3.78 18.15 -13.02
N SER A 110 -2.87 18.02 -13.99
CA SER A 110 -2.97 17.04 -15.07
C SER A 110 -2.41 15.67 -14.69
N ASP A 111 -1.64 15.59 -13.61
CA ASP A 111 -1.07 14.34 -13.11
C ASP A 111 -2.13 13.47 -12.41
N ARG A 112 -1.94 12.15 -12.57
CA ARG A 112 -2.75 11.13 -11.91
C ARG A 112 -1.84 10.23 -11.07
N VAL A 113 -2.13 10.17 -9.78
CA VAL A 113 -1.47 9.26 -8.84
C VAL A 113 -2.40 8.10 -8.55
N ILE A 114 -1.90 6.88 -8.72
CA ILE A 114 -2.58 5.67 -8.31
C ILE A 114 -1.86 5.11 -7.09
N PHE A 115 -2.53 5.12 -5.94
CA PHE A 115 -2.01 4.59 -4.69
C PHE A 115 -2.55 3.19 -4.41
N LEU A 116 -1.66 2.20 -4.38
CA LEU A 116 -1.98 0.79 -4.13
C LEU A 116 -1.67 0.43 -2.68
N LEU A 117 -2.67 -0.07 -1.96
CA LEU A 117 -2.56 -0.35 -0.55
C LEU A 117 -3.06 -1.75 -0.21
N SER A 118 -2.30 -2.48 0.61
CA SER A 118 -2.78 -3.70 1.23
C SER A 118 -2.16 -3.89 2.61
N GLY A 119 -2.55 -4.98 3.29
CA GLY A 119 -2.02 -5.37 4.58
C GLY A 119 -0.49 -5.26 4.67
N GLY A 120 0.02 -4.74 5.78
CA GLY A 120 1.45 -4.53 6.02
C GLY A 120 2.02 -3.20 5.52
N GLY A 121 1.25 -2.37 4.82
CA GLY A 121 1.72 -1.07 4.32
C GLY A 121 2.28 -0.12 5.39
N SER A 122 1.83 -0.24 6.65
CA SER A 122 2.37 0.58 7.76
C SER A 122 3.86 0.37 8.02
N SER A 123 4.37 -0.86 7.87
CA SER A 123 5.79 -1.17 8.07
C SER A 123 6.60 -1.00 6.78
N LEU A 124 6.02 -1.41 5.64
CA LEU A 124 6.71 -1.40 4.35
C LEU A 124 6.94 0.03 3.83
N LEU A 125 6.03 0.96 4.11
CA LEU A 125 6.14 2.38 3.72
C LEU A 125 6.24 3.25 4.97
N ALA A 126 7.42 3.24 5.60
CA ALA A 126 7.68 3.90 6.87
C ALA A 126 8.64 5.08 6.70
N LEU A 127 8.10 6.29 6.54
CA LEU A 127 8.88 7.53 6.63
C LEU A 127 8.66 8.19 8.01
N PRO A 128 9.68 8.29 8.88
CA PRO A 128 9.63 9.11 10.08
C PRO A 128 9.34 10.59 9.75
N ALA A 129 8.79 11.33 10.71
CA ALA A 129 8.70 12.79 10.57
C ALA A 129 10.10 13.43 10.73
N GLU A 130 10.24 14.68 10.31
CA GLU A 130 11.48 15.44 10.48
C GLU A 130 11.92 15.44 11.96
N GLY A 131 13.22 15.24 12.19
CA GLY A 131 13.80 15.15 13.54
C GLY A 131 13.59 13.80 14.26
N ILE A 132 12.96 12.81 13.61
CA ILE A 132 12.74 11.46 14.16
C ILE A 132 13.52 10.45 13.33
N SER A 133 14.32 9.60 13.97
CA SER A 133 14.99 8.49 13.28
C SER A 133 14.05 7.28 13.12
N LEU A 134 14.39 6.37 12.20
CA LEU A 134 13.68 5.09 12.10
C LEU A 134 13.77 4.28 13.40
N ALA A 135 14.94 4.31 14.06
CA ALA A 135 15.16 3.66 15.35
C ALA A 135 14.23 4.20 16.44
N ASP A 136 14.03 5.52 16.51
CA ASP A 136 13.09 6.14 17.45
C ASP A 136 11.67 5.63 17.20
N LYS A 137 11.25 5.57 15.93
CA LYS A 137 9.93 5.08 15.53
C LYS A 137 9.72 3.61 15.92
N GLN A 138 10.74 2.77 15.74
CA GLN A 138 10.72 1.37 16.18
C GLN A 138 10.65 1.26 17.72
N ALA A 139 11.45 2.05 18.44
CA ALA A 139 11.50 2.06 19.90
C ALA A 139 10.15 2.49 20.51
N ILE A 140 9.54 3.56 19.99
CA ILE A 140 8.23 4.04 20.43
C ILE A 140 7.16 2.98 20.16
N ASN A 141 7.15 2.34 18.98
CA ASN A 141 6.19 1.28 18.69
C ASN A 141 6.32 0.09 19.65
N LYS A 142 7.56 -0.29 20.01
CA LYS A 142 7.83 -1.34 21.00
C LYS A 142 7.36 -0.95 22.40
N ALA A 143 7.56 0.31 22.80
CA ALA A 143 7.09 0.83 24.09
C ALA A 143 5.56 0.81 24.19
N LEU A 144 4.86 1.25 23.14
CA LEU A 144 3.39 1.23 23.06
C LEU A 144 2.81 -0.20 23.12
N LEU A 145 3.45 -1.16 22.46
CA LEU A 145 3.07 -2.58 22.57
C LEU A 145 3.22 -3.09 24.00
N ARG A 146 4.35 -2.76 24.65
CA ARG A 146 4.63 -3.19 26.03
C ARG A 146 3.71 -2.55 27.07
N SER A 147 3.19 -1.36 26.80
CA SER A 147 2.24 -0.68 27.68
C SER A 147 0.81 -1.22 27.55
N GLY A 148 0.54 -2.10 26.59
CA GLY A 148 -0.81 -2.61 26.32
C GLY A 148 -1.74 -1.55 25.69
N ALA A 149 -1.18 -0.55 25.00
CA ALA A 149 -1.98 0.47 24.32
C ALA A 149 -2.90 -0.17 23.27
N HIS A 150 -4.14 0.31 23.16
CA HIS A 150 -5.09 -0.16 22.17
C HIS A 150 -4.63 0.20 20.75
N ILE A 151 -4.97 -0.62 19.75
CA ILE A 151 -4.52 -0.44 18.37
C ILE A 151 -4.85 0.95 17.80
N GLY A 152 -6.00 1.51 18.17
CA GLY A 152 -6.40 2.87 17.79
C GLY A 152 -5.46 3.94 18.35
N GLU A 153 -5.06 3.83 19.62
CA GLU A 153 -4.13 4.76 20.28
C GLU A 153 -2.74 4.66 19.65
N MET A 154 -2.29 3.44 19.40
CA MET A 154 -1.03 3.18 18.70
C MET A 154 -1.03 3.80 17.30
N ASN A 155 -2.10 3.62 16.53
CA ASN A 155 -2.27 4.23 15.22
C ASN A 155 -2.26 5.76 15.29
N CYS A 156 -2.92 6.35 16.30
CA CYS A 156 -2.91 7.79 16.53
C CYS A 156 -1.49 8.32 16.69
N VAL A 157 -0.69 7.73 17.60
CA VAL A 157 0.71 8.12 17.80
C VAL A 157 1.52 7.91 16.52
N ARG A 158 1.42 6.74 15.88
CA ARG A 158 2.17 6.43 14.65
C ARG A 158 1.88 7.39 13.50
N LYS A 159 0.64 7.88 13.36
CA LYS A 159 0.28 8.92 12.38
C LYS A 159 1.00 10.24 12.63
N HIS A 160 1.14 10.65 13.89
CA HIS A 160 1.81 11.91 14.25
C HIS A 160 3.33 11.85 14.11
N LEU A 161 3.93 10.65 14.23
CA LEU A 161 5.37 10.42 14.06
C LEU A 161 5.75 10.07 12.62
N SER A 162 4.96 10.47 11.62
CA SER A 162 5.16 10.09 10.23
C SER A 162 5.04 11.27 9.29
N ALA A 163 5.95 11.36 8.33
CA ALA A 163 5.89 12.36 7.27
C ALA A 163 4.78 12.08 6.24
N ILE A 164 4.38 10.81 6.04
CA ILE A 164 3.47 10.40 4.95
C ILE A 164 2.11 9.81 5.41
N LYS A 165 1.93 9.50 6.70
CA LYS A 165 0.67 8.90 7.20
C LYS A 165 -0.34 9.99 7.60
N GLY A 166 -1.61 9.64 7.76
CA GLY A 166 -2.69 10.56 8.13
C GLY A 166 -2.90 11.67 7.10
N GLY A 167 -3.20 11.28 5.86
CA GLY A 167 -3.47 12.19 4.74
C GLY A 167 -2.27 12.97 4.19
N ARG A 168 -1.09 12.86 4.81
CA ARG A 168 0.09 13.65 4.41
C ARG A 168 0.65 13.27 3.04
N LEU A 169 0.51 12.01 2.63
CA LEU A 169 0.89 11.61 1.27
C LEU A 169 -0.08 12.18 0.24
N ALA A 170 -1.39 12.16 0.51
CA ALA A 170 -2.37 12.86 -0.34
C ALA A 170 -2.08 14.36 -0.43
N LYS A 171 -1.70 14.99 0.69
CA LYS A 171 -1.28 16.40 0.69
C LYS A 171 -0.05 16.64 -0.19
N ALA A 172 0.92 15.71 -0.18
CA ALA A 172 2.10 15.82 -1.02
C ALA A 172 1.76 15.69 -2.51
N CYS A 173 0.78 14.85 -2.87
CA CYS A 173 0.32 14.69 -4.24
C CYS A 173 -0.42 15.92 -4.79
N TRP A 174 -0.95 16.81 -3.94
CA TRP A 174 -1.72 17.98 -4.40
C TRP A 174 -0.85 18.89 -5.29
N PRO A 175 -1.35 19.33 -6.47
CA PRO A 175 -2.74 19.31 -6.93
C PRO A 175 -3.17 18.13 -7.83
N ALA A 176 -2.37 17.07 -7.94
CA ALA A 176 -2.73 15.89 -8.74
C ALA A 176 -3.96 15.15 -8.20
N SER A 177 -4.66 14.46 -9.11
CA SER A 177 -5.74 13.54 -8.73
C SER A 177 -5.17 12.25 -8.13
N VAL A 178 -5.72 11.80 -6.99
CA VAL A 178 -5.27 10.57 -6.31
C VAL A 178 -6.38 9.52 -6.31
N TYR A 179 -6.12 8.37 -6.94
CA TYR A 179 -6.95 7.18 -6.88
C TYR A 179 -6.34 6.19 -5.89
N THR A 180 -7.02 5.88 -4.78
CA THR A 180 -6.54 4.88 -3.82
C THR A 180 -7.30 3.57 -3.99
N TYR A 181 -6.57 2.49 -4.28
CA TYR A 181 -7.08 1.12 -4.31
C TYR A 181 -6.54 0.37 -3.10
N ALA A 182 -7.43 -0.11 -2.23
CA ALA A 182 -7.06 -0.77 -1.00
C ALA A 182 -7.65 -2.18 -0.91
N ILE A 183 -6.81 -3.16 -0.56
CA ILE A 183 -7.23 -4.49 -0.11
C ILE A 183 -7.12 -4.51 1.41
N SER A 184 -8.27 -4.50 2.07
CA SER A 184 -8.36 -4.40 3.52
C SER A 184 -8.13 -5.75 4.21
N ASP A 185 -7.22 -5.78 5.18
CA ASP A 185 -7.12 -6.82 6.20
C ASP A 185 -7.59 -6.33 7.58
N VAL A 186 -8.35 -5.22 7.60
CA VAL A 186 -8.85 -4.56 8.81
C VAL A 186 -10.35 -4.82 8.94
N PRO A 187 -10.84 -5.33 10.09
CA PRO A 187 -12.28 -5.46 10.33
C PRO A 187 -13.01 -4.14 10.14
N GLY A 188 -14.06 -4.14 9.31
CA GLY A 188 -14.88 -2.95 9.03
C GLY A 188 -14.35 -2.00 7.95
N ASP A 189 -13.22 -2.33 7.30
CA ASP A 189 -12.69 -1.65 6.12
C ASP A 189 -12.50 -0.13 6.26
N GLU A 190 -12.22 0.33 7.48
CA GLU A 190 -11.98 1.75 7.74
C GLU A 190 -10.69 2.23 7.05
N ALA A 191 -10.84 2.96 5.94
CA ALA A 191 -9.73 3.44 5.11
C ALA A 191 -8.66 4.21 5.91
N THR A 192 -9.07 5.00 6.92
CA THR A 192 -8.14 5.78 7.74
C THR A 192 -7.27 4.91 8.67
N VAL A 193 -7.65 3.66 8.88
CA VAL A 193 -6.91 2.68 9.69
C VAL A 193 -5.97 1.86 8.81
N ILE A 194 -6.37 1.52 7.58
CA ILE A 194 -5.55 0.74 6.65
C ILE A 194 -4.23 1.50 6.40
N ALA A 195 -3.14 0.84 6.77
CA ALA A 195 -1.79 1.41 6.76
C ALA A 195 -1.63 2.79 7.42
N SER A 196 -2.53 3.17 8.35
CA SER A 196 -2.62 4.50 8.96
C SER A 196 -3.00 5.64 8.01
N GLY A 197 -3.78 5.34 6.96
CA GLY A 197 -4.37 6.33 6.03
C GLY A 197 -3.37 7.30 5.41
N PRO A 198 -2.44 6.87 4.54
CA PRO A 198 -1.50 7.79 3.90
C PRO A 198 -2.17 8.84 3.01
N THR A 199 -3.24 8.44 2.31
CA THR A 199 -3.96 9.25 1.32
C THR A 199 -5.37 9.67 1.74
N VAL A 200 -5.76 9.41 3.00
CA VAL A 200 -7.07 9.74 3.58
C VAL A 200 -6.95 10.30 4.99
#